data_AF-A0A3A8P1Q8-F1
#
_entry.id   AF-A0A3A8P1Q8-F1
#
_cell.length_a   1.000
_cell.length_b   1.000
_cell.length_c   1.000
_cell.angle_alpha   90.00
_cell.angle_beta   90.00
_cell.angle_gamma   90.00
#
_symmetry.space_group_name_H-M   'P 1'
#
loop_
_entity.id
_entity.type
_entity.pdbx_description
1 polymer ?
#
loop_
_entity_poly.entity_id
_entity_poly.type
_entity_poly.pdbx_seq_one_letter_code
_entity_poly.pdbx_strand_id
1 'polypeptide(L)'
;TMPPSGKPAAPAPMKGMAEFKGFMVPTDEKAFLERLHHINQTEILQAQLAEKNSQNPDVKSYAQSMIKMHTDADQKVMTFATTKKLKLAEPKPLDEMERKAMAAAKAEMAKLEVLKGSPFDSSYMAGQVAAHDMAIGKVMAAQHGMNATGELATLITTLTQELPKHRDMAYQTLGKVDDAMGMGGSGMQGGTMDHGDMNHGTTPSGTMGGSTGGSMGGSTGTTGGATKTK
;
A
#
# COMPACT_ATOMS: atom_id res chain seq x y z
N THR A 1 32.52 -43.53 -1.69
CA THR A 1 32.51 -42.06 -1.63
C THR A 1 31.32 -41.57 -2.45
N MET A 2 30.31 -40.97 -1.83
CA MET A 2 29.19 -40.38 -2.58
C MET A 2 29.65 -39.06 -3.23
N PRO A 3 29.24 -38.77 -4.48
CA PRO A 3 29.59 -37.50 -5.11
C PRO A 3 28.88 -36.34 -4.38
N PRO A 4 29.50 -35.15 -4.32
CA PRO A 4 28.86 -33.99 -3.70
C PRO A 4 27.64 -33.58 -4.52
N SER A 5 26.49 -33.46 -3.86
CA SER A 5 25.26 -32.90 -4.40
C SER A 5 25.52 -31.48 -4.88
N GLY A 6 25.68 -31.30 -6.19
CA GLY A 6 25.79 -29.99 -6.81
C GLY A 6 24.52 -29.18 -6.57
N LYS A 7 24.67 -27.93 -6.10
CA LYS A 7 23.57 -26.97 -6.11
C LYS A 7 22.99 -26.91 -7.53
N PRO A 8 21.66 -26.86 -7.71
CA PRO A 8 21.09 -26.64 -9.03
C PRO A 8 21.70 -25.37 -9.62
N ALA A 9 22.26 -25.46 -10.82
CA ALA A 9 22.67 -24.29 -11.56
C ALA A 9 21.44 -23.40 -11.78
N ALA A 10 21.57 -22.09 -11.55
CA ALA A 10 20.53 -21.15 -11.93
C ALA A 10 20.24 -21.35 -13.44
N PRO A 11 18.96 -21.39 -13.86
CA PRO A 11 18.63 -21.54 -15.27
C PRO A 11 19.33 -20.45 -16.08
N ALA A 12 19.86 -20.81 -17.25
CA ALA A 12 20.45 -19.82 -18.15
C ALA A 12 19.38 -18.77 -18.51
N PRO A 13 19.75 -17.48 -18.63
CA PRO A 13 18.79 -16.42 -18.94
C PRO A 13 18.04 -16.75 -20.23
N MET A 14 16.71 -16.86 -20.15
CA MET A 14 15.88 -17.11 -21.33
C MET A 14 16.01 -15.93 -22.29
N LYS A 15 16.30 -16.21 -23.56
CA LYS A 15 16.40 -15.19 -24.60
C LYS A 15 15.11 -14.36 -24.64
N GLY A 16 15.23 -13.04 -24.51
CA GLY A 16 14.10 -12.11 -24.50
C GLY A 16 13.44 -11.92 -23.13
N MET A 17 14.05 -12.42 -22.06
CA MET A 17 13.63 -12.20 -20.67
C MET A 17 14.71 -11.48 -19.88
N ALA A 18 14.30 -10.57 -19.01
CA ALA A 18 15.10 -10.04 -17.93
C ALA A 18 14.74 -10.80 -16.65
N GLU A 19 15.76 -11.25 -15.92
CA GLU A 19 15.59 -11.93 -14.64
C GLU A 19 16.30 -11.15 -13.52
N PHE A 20 15.63 -11.00 -12.39
CA PHE A 20 16.25 -10.50 -11.17
C PHE A 20 15.64 -11.19 -9.95
N LYS A 21 16.48 -11.84 -9.14
CA LYS A 21 16.06 -12.56 -7.91
C LYS A 21 14.89 -13.54 -8.14
N GLY A 22 14.88 -14.23 -9.28
CA GLY A 22 13.82 -15.18 -9.65
C GLY A 22 12.56 -14.56 -10.24
N PHE A 23 12.47 -13.23 -10.33
CA PHE A 23 11.40 -12.55 -11.08
C PHE A 23 11.80 -12.40 -12.54
N MET A 24 10.86 -12.68 -13.44
CA MET A 24 11.08 -12.59 -14.88
C MET A 24 10.10 -11.62 -15.53
N VAL A 25 10.60 -10.85 -16.51
CA VAL A 25 9.79 -9.97 -17.37
C VAL A 25 10.30 -10.03 -18.81
N PRO A 26 9.43 -9.84 -19.82
CA PRO A 26 9.89 -9.74 -21.20
C PRO A 26 10.74 -8.48 -21.40
N THR A 27 11.82 -8.59 -22.18
CA THR A 27 12.62 -7.43 -22.59
C THR A 27 12.02 -6.71 -23.79
N ASP A 28 11.08 -7.33 -24.49
CA ASP A 28 10.30 -6.67 -25.54
C ASP A 28 9.40 -5.59 -24.93
N GLU A 29 9.57 -4.34 -25.38
CA GLU A 29 8.87 -3.17 -24.84
C GLU A 29 7.35 -3.33 -24.95
N LYS A 30 6.84 -3.84 -26.08
CA LYS A 30 5.41 -4.04 -26.27
C LYS A 30 4.86 -5.08 -25.29
N ALA A 31 5.52 -6.23 -25.18
CA ALA A 31 5.11 -7.29 -24.25
C ALA A 31 5.18 -6.86 -22.78
N PHE A 32 6.12 -5.96 -22.43
CA PHE A 32 6.18 -5.35 -21.09
C PHE A 32 4.99 -4.40 -20.86
N LEU A 33 4.68 -3.52 -21.82
CA LEU A 33 3.55 -2.58 -21.72
C LEU A 33 2.19 -3.30 -21.69
N GLU A 34 2.01 -4.39 -22.43
CA GLU A 34 0.79 -5.21 -22.37
C GLU A 34 0.51 -5.74 -20.97
N ARG A 35 1.57 -6.18 -20.27
CA ARG A 35 1.46 -6.67 -18.89
C ARG A 35 1.13 -5.55 -17.92
N LEU A 36 1.79 -4.40 -18.04
CA LEU A 36 1.48 -3.24 -17.21
C LEU A 36 0.04 -2.78 -17.40
N HIS A 37 -0.42 -2.70 -18.64
CA HIS A 37 -1.80 -2.34 -18.97
C HIS A 37 -2.80 -3.33 -18.35
N HIS A 38 -2.58 -4.63 -18.56
CA HIS A 38 -3.43 -5.68 -18.00
C HIS A 38 -3.47 -5.66 -16.45
N ILE A 39 -2.32 -5.45 -15.80
CA ILE A 39 -2.25 -5.33 -14.33
C ILE A 39 -3.05 -4.12 -13.85
N ASN A 40 -2.87 -2.95 -14.46
CA ASN A 40 -3.65 -1.76 -14.07
C ASN A 40 -5.15 -1.98 -14.21
N GLN A 41 -5.60 -2.55 -15.33
CA GLN A 41 -7.02 -2.84 -15.56
C GLN A 41 -7.58 -3.81 -14.51
N THR A 42 -6.81 -4.83 -14.14
CA THR A 42 -7.20 -5.79 -13.10
C THR A 42 -7.33 -5.13 -11.73
N GLU A 43 -6.33 -4.35 -11.33
CA GLU A 43 -6.31 -3.63 -10.04
C GLU A 43 -7.46 -2.61 -9.93
N ILE A 44 -7.78 -1.90 -11.03
CA ILE A 44 -8.94 -1.00 -11.09
C ILE A 44 -10.24 -1.77 -10.85
N LEU A 45 -10.43 -2.93 -11.49
CA LEU A 45 -11.62 -3.76 -11.31
C LEU A 45 -11.72 -4.30 -9.88
N GLN A 46 -10.62 -4.75 -9.28
CA GLN A 46 -10.57 -5.19 -7.88
C GLN A 46 -10.96 -4.08 -6.93
N ALA A 47 -10.43 -2.88 -7.15
CA ALA A 47 -10.73 -1.72 -6.32
C ALA A 47 -12.19 -1.26 -6.45
N GLN A 48 -12.77 -1.26 -7.66
CA GLN A 48 -14.20 -0.97 -7.86
C GLN A 48 -15.09 -1.98 -7.13
N LEU A 49 -14.68 -3.25 -7.12
CA LEU A 49 -15.37 -4.28 -6.37
C LEU A 49 -15.27 -4.05 -4.86
N ALA A 50 -14.14 -3.53 -4.37
CA ALA A 50 -13.98 -3.16 -2.97
C ALA A 50 -14.85 -1.98 -2.54
N GLU A 51 -15.03 -0.96 -3.39
CA GLU A 51 -15.99 0.12 -3.12
C GLU A 51 -17.41 -0.41 -2.91
N LYS A 52 -17.80 -1.43 -3.68
CA LYS A 52 -19.13 -2.06 -3.62
C LYS A 52 -19.28 -3.03 -2.45
N ASN A 53 -18.28 -3.87 -2.19
CA ASN A 53 -18.41 -5.05 -1.33
C ASN A 53 -17.93 -4.81 0.11
N SER A 54 -17.11 -3.79 0.34
CA SER A 54 -16.63 -3.44 1.66
C SER A 54 -17.62 -2.55 2.41
N GLN A 55 -17.61 -2.64 3.75
CA GLN A 55 -18.20 -1.63 4.63
C GLN A 55 -17.12 -0.90 5.46
N ASN A 56 -15.86 -1.32 5.35
CA ASN A 56 -14.76 -0.73 6.09
C ASN A 56 -14.30 0.58 5.42
N PRO A 57 -14.26 1.72 6.14
CA PRO A 57 -13.88 3.01 5.56
C PRO A 57 -12.42 3.06 5.10
N ASP A 58 -11.48 2.39 5.78
CA ASP A 58 -10.07 2.32 5.37
C ASP A 58 -9.92 1.55 4.05
N VAL A 59 -10.64 0.42 3.90
CA VAL A 59 -10.63 -0.38 2.67
C VAL A 59 -11.22 0.41 1.49
N LYS A 60 -12.32 1.14 1.70
CA LYS A 60 -12.90 2.02 0.67
C LYS A 60 -11.95 3.15 0.27
N SER A 61 -11.29 3.78 1.24
CA SER A 61 -10.33 4.85 0.96
C SER A 61 -9.11 4.34 0.18
N TYR A 62 -8.60 3.16 0.54
CA TYR A 62 -7.56 2.48 -0.23
C TYR A 62 -8.02 2.19 -1.66
N ALA A 63 -9.21 1.61 -1.83
CA ALA A 63 -9.77 1.29 -3.15
C ALA A 63 -9.90 2.54 -4.05
N GLN A 64 -10.43 3.64 -3.53
CA GLN A 64 -10.54 4.91 -4.27
C GLN A 64 -9.18 5.43 -4.74
N SER A 65 -8.17 5.33 -3.87
CA SER A 65 -6.80 5.70 -4.22
C SER A 65 -6.26 4.81 -5.34
N MET A 66 -6.47 3.49 -5.27
CA MET A 66 -6.03 2.55 -6.30
C MET A 66 -6.71 2.79 -7.64
N ILE A 67 -8.03 3.03 -7.66
CA ILE A 67 -8.76 3.39 -8.90
C ILE A 67 -8.09 4.59 -9.55
N LYS A 68 -7.87 5.67 -8.79
CA LYS A 68 -7.26 6.88 -9.33
C LYS A 68 -5.84 6.64 -9.82
N MET A 69 -4.97 6.08 -8.96
CA MET A 69 -3.54 5.92 -9.24
C MET A 69 -3.30 4.96 -10.40
N HIS A 70 -4.03 3.83 -10.46
CA HIS A 70 -3.90 2.88 -11.57
C HIS A 70 -4.55 3.38 -12.85
N THR A 71 -5.64 4.16 -12.79
CA THR A 71 -6.19 4.82 -14.00
C THR A 71 -5.19 5.81 -14.59
N ASP A 72 -4.58 6.64 -13.74
CA ASP A 72 -3.56 7.60 -14.16
C ASP A 72 -2.31 6.88 -14.73
N ALA A 73 -1.89 5.78 -14.10
CA ALA A 73 -0.78 4.95 -14.57
C ALA A 73 -1.10 4.28 -15.92
N ASP A 74 -2.32 3.76 -16.08
CA ASP A 74 -2.74 3.10 -17.30
C ASP A 74 -2.82 4.07 -18.48
N GLN A 75 -3.34 5.27 -18.25
CA GLN A 75 -3.36 6.32 -19.26
C GLN A 75 -1.96 6.70 -19.73
N LYS A 76 -0.96 6.69 -18.83
CA LYS A 76 0.45 6.92 -19.19
C LYS A 76 1.00 5.76 -20.04
N VAL A 77 0.72 4.51 -19.67
CA VAL A 77 1.11 3.32 -20.45
C VAL A 77 0.50 3.38 -21.86
N MET A 78 -0.79 3.69 -21.97
CA MET A 78 -1.50 3.78 -23.25
C MET A 78 -1.01 4.94 -24.12
N THR A 79 -0.74 6.10 -23.50
CA THR A 79 -0.12 7.25 -24.20
C THR A 79 1.25 6.87 -24.74
N PHE A 80 2.09 6.23 -23.93
CA PHE A 80 3.42 5.81 -24.33
C PHE A 80 3.37 4.79 -25.49
N ALA A 81 2.50 3.78 -25.39
CA ALA A 81 2.27 2.81 -26.46
C ALA A 81 1.83 3.50 -27.76
N THR A 82 0.96 4.50 -27.68
CA THR A 82 0.48 5.27 -28.83
C THR A 82 1.60 6.07 -29.49
N THR A 83 2.44 6.76 -28.72
CA THR A 83 3.64 7.47 -29.24
C THR A 83 4.58 6.52 -29.98
N LYS A 84 4.69 5.28 -29.49
CA LYS A 84 5.49 4.21 -30.13
C LYS A 84 4.77 3.47 -31.26
N LYS A 85 3.52 3.83 -31.58
CA LYS A 85 2.66 3.15 -32.57
C LYS A 85 2.44 1.67 -32.26
N LEU A 86 2.48 1.31 -30.98
CA LEU A 86 2.25 -0.04 -30.49
C LEU A 86 0.76 -0.23 -30.20
N LYS A 87 0.17 -1.30 -30.73
CA LYS A 87 -1.18 -1.74 -30.35
C LYS A 87 -1.05 -2.81 -29.26
N LEU A 88 -1.38 -2.43 -28.02
CA LEU A 88 -1.38 -3.37 -26.89
C LEU A 88 -2.54 -4.36 -27.05
N ALA A 89 -2.28 -5.62 -26.70
CA ALA A 89 -3.27 -6.69 -26.64
C ALA A 89 -3.21 -7.39 -25.29
N GLU A 90 -4.20 -8.23 -25.01
CA GLU A 90 -4.20 -9.07 -23.82
C GLU A 90 -2.95 -9.98 -23.81
N PRO A 91 -2.15 -9.96 -22.72
CA PRO A 91 -0.89 -10.70 -22.69
C PRO A 91 -1.14 -12.20 -22.69
N LYS A 92 -0.34 -12.92 -23.48
CA LYS A 92 -0.22 -14.37 -23.36
C LYS A 92 0.88 -14.71 -22.35
N PRO A 93 0.72 -15.78 -21.55
CA PRO A 93 1.75 -16.21 -20.63
C PRO A 93 3.02 -16.60 -21.41
N LEU A 94 4.18 -16.18 -20.91
CA LEU A 94 5.49 -16.45 -21.53
C LEU A 94 6.03 -17.83 -21.15
N ASP A 95 5.65 -18.31 -19.98
CA ASP A 95 6.04 -19.60 -19.45
C ASP A 95 4.95 -20.18 -18.54
N GLU A 96 5.23 -21.36 -18.00
CA GLU A 96 4.33 -22.08 -17.09
C GLU A 96 4.13 -21.36 -15.76
N MET A 97 5.13 -20.60 -15.29
CA MET A 97 5.07 -19.87 -14.03
C MET A 97 4.13 -18.67 -14.16
N GLU A 98 4.28 -17.88 -15.23
CA GLU A 98 3.39 -16.76 -15.53
C GLU A 98 1.97 -17.24 -15.81
N ARG A 99 1.81 -18.38 -16.50
CA ARG A 99 0.49 -19.00 -16.69
C ARG A 99 -0.20 -19.30 -15.37
N LYS A 100 0.52 -19.85 -14.39
CA LYS A 100 -0.01 -20.09 -13.04
C LYS A 100 -0.35 -18.80 -12.31
N ALA A 101 0.49 -17.78 -12.42
CA ALA A 101 0.24 -16.47 -11.80
C ALA A 101 -1.02 -15.80 -12.38
N MET A 102 -1.21 -15.82 -13.70
CA MET A 102 -2.42 -15.32 -14.36
C MET A 102 -3.67 -16.10 -13.94
N ALA A 103 -3.57 -17.44 -13.84
CA ALA A 103 -4.66 -18.27 -13.37
C ALA A 103 -5.02 -17.98 -11.89
N ALA A 104 -4.01 -17.75 -11.04
CA ALA A 104 -4.22 -17.37 -9.64
C ALA A 104 -4.89 -15.99 -9.52
N ALA A 105 -4.47 -15.00 -10.31
CA ALA A 105 -5.11 -13.69 -10.35
C ALA A 105 -6.59 -13.78 -10.76
N LYS A 106 -6.91 -14.60 -11.77
CA LYS A 106 -8.29 -14.87 -12.17
C LYS A 106 -9.11 -15.56 -11.08
N ALA A 107 -8.50 -16.51 -10.37
CA ALA A 107 -9.16 -17.19 -9.25
C ALA A 107 -9.43 -16.23 -8.08
N GLU A 108 -8.48 -15.33 -7.78
CA GLU A 108 -8.68 -14.30 -6.76
C GLU A 108 -9.80 -13.32 -7.16
N MET A 109 -9.86 -12.90 -8.43
CA MET A 109 -11.00 -12.11 -8.94
C MET A 109 -12.34 -12.80 -8.69
N ALA A 110 -12.48 -14.07 -9.09
CA ALA A 110 -13.70 -14.84 -8.90
C ALA A 110 -14.07 -15.00 -7.41
N LYS A 111 -13.07 -15.14 -6.54
CA LYS A 111 -13.27 -15.17 -5.08
C LYS A 111 -13.79 -13.82 -4.56
N LEU A 112 -13.18 -12.71 -4.97
CA LEU A 112 -13.59 -11.37 -4.54
C LEU A 112 -15.02 -11.03 -4.99
N GLU A 113 -15.46 -11.52 -6.15
CA GLU A 113 -16.82 -11.27 -6.67
C GLU A 113 -17.92 -11.76 -5.73
N VAL A 114 -17.68 -12.91 -5.08
CA VAL A 114 -18.65 -13.57 -4.20
C VAL A 114 -18.51 -13.17 -2.74
N LEU A 115 -17.34 -12.73 -2.30
CA LEU A 115 -17.12 -12.27 -0.92
C LEU A 115 -17.76 -10.90 -0.68
N LYS A 116 -18.12 -10.64 0.59
CA LYS A 116 -18.64 -9.36 1.08
C LYS A 116 -18.14 -9.12 2.52
N GLY A 117 -18.11 -7.85 2.96
CA GLY A 117 -17.78 -7.49 4.34
C GLY A 117 -16.37 -7.93 4.78
N SER A 118 -16.20 -8.28 6.06
CA SER A 118 -14.88 -8.60 6.63
C SER A 118 -14.09 -9.72 5.89
N PRO A 119 -14.71 -10.84 5.44
CA PRO A 119 -14.02 -11.82 4.60
C PRO A 119 -13.54 -11.25 3.26
N PHE A 120 -14.31 -10.35 2.66
CA PHE A 120 -13.89 -9.62 1.46
C PHE A 120 -12.71 -8.72 1.77
N ASP A 121 -12.81 -7.90 2.82
CA ASP A 121 -11.79 -6.93 3.23
C ASP A 121 -10.44 -7.63 3.44
N SER A 122 -10.44 -8.73 4.17
CA SER A 122 -9.22 -9.51 4.44
C SER A 122 -8.62 -10.11 3.17
N SER A 123 -9.45 -10.72 2.31
CA SER A 123 -8.99 -11.32 1.05
C SER A 123 -8.41 -10.27 0.10
N TYR A 124 -9.14 -9.17 -0.07
CA TYR A 124 -8.74 -8.08 -0.95
C TYR A 124 -7.42 -7.49 -0.48
N MET A 125 -7.31 -7.06 0.78
CA MET A 125 -6.10 -6.39 1.25
C MET A 125 -4.87 -7.31 1.24
N ALA A 126 -5.03 -8.59 1.60
CA ALA A 126 -3.95 -9.57 1.48
C ALA A 126 -3.54 -9.82 0.01
N GLY A 127 -4.52 -9.91 -0.89
CA GLY A 127 -4.30 -10.02 -2.32
C GLY A 127 -3.52 -8.83 -2.89
N GLN A 128 -3.89 -7.61 -2.48
CA GLN A 128 -3.22 -6.38 -2.91
C GLN A 128 -1.76 -6.33 -2.45
N VAL A 129 -1.45 -6.74 -1.21
CA VAL A 129 -0.06 -6.83 -0.73
C VAL A 129 0.75 -7.79 -1.62
N ALA A 130 0.22 -9.00 -1.86
CA ALA A 130 0.90 -10.00 -2.67
C ALA A 130 1.09 -9.56 -4.14
N ALA A 131 0.05 -8.94 -4.74
CA ALA A 131 0.11 -8.44 -6.11
C ALA A 131 1.17 -7.34 -6.27
N HIS A 132 1.23 -6.41 -5.32
CA HIS A 132 2.22 -5.34 -5.34
C HIS A 132 3.65 -5.85 -5.10
N ASP A 133 3.87 -6.80 -4.19
CA ASP A 133 5.19 -7.41 -4.00
C ASP A 133 5.68 -8.12 -5.28
N MET A 134 4.78 -8.84 -5.98
CA MET A 134 5.07 -9.44 -7.27
C MET A 134 5.39 -8.39 -8.35
N ALA A 135 4.66 -7.28 -8.38
CA ALA A 135 4.88 -6.19 -9.32
C ALA A 135 6.23 -5.49 -9.06
N ILE A 136 6.59 -5.26 -7.78
CA ILE A 136 7.90 -4.70 -7.40
C ILE A 136 9.02 -5.61 -7.90
N GLY A 137 8.93 -6.92 -7.69
CA GLY A 137 9.93 -7.88 -8.18
C GLY A 137 10.10 -7.82 -9.70
N LYS A 138 8.98 -7.79 -10.44
CA LYS A 138 8.99 -7.66 -11.91
C LYS A 138 9.58 -6.35 -12.40
N VAL A 139 9.24 -5.22 -11.77
CA VAL A 139 9.77 -3.91 -12.15
C VAL A 139 11.27 -3.80 -11.82
N MET A 140 11.73 -4.42 -10.73
CA MET A 140 13.16 -4.54 -10.44
C MET A 140 13.88 -5.37 -11.51
N ALA A 141 13.28 -6.50 -11.95
CA ALA A 141 13.81 -7.25 -13.09
C ALA A 141 13.89 -6.41 -14.37
N ALA A 142 12.86 -5.62 -14.64
CA ALA A 142 12.86 -4.68 -15.77
C ALA A 142 13.98 -3.65 -15.65
N GLN A 143 14.14 -3.03 -14.48
CA GLN A 143 15.16 -2.02 -14.20
C GLN A 143 16.58 -2.57 -14.40
N HIS A 144 16.84 -3.82 -14.01
CA HIS A 144 18.16 -4.43 -14.11
C HIS A 144 18.46 -5.06 -15.48
N GLY A 145 17.45 -5.54 -16.21
CA GLY A 145 17.67 -6.38 -17.40
C GLY A 145 17.15 -5.84 -18.73
N MET A 146 16.29 -4.82 -18.76
CA MET A 146 15.78 -4.29 -20.03
C MET A 146 16.72 -3.30 -20.72
N ASN A 147 17.72 -2.75 -19.99
CA ASN A 147 18.56 -1.65 -20.48
C ASN A 147 17.71 -0.51 -21.08
N ALA A 148 16.59 -0.21 -20.42
CA ALA A 148 15.63 0.78 -20.90
C ALA A 148 16.26 2.18 -20.97
N THR A 149 15.84 2.97 -21.96
CA THR A 149 16.26 4.36 -22.14
C THR A 149 15.05 5.26 -22.38
N GLY A 150 15.24 6.57 -22.26
CA GLY A 150 14.20 7.57 -22.51
C GLY A 150 12.95 7.35 -21.65
N GLU A 151 11.78 7.49 -22.27
CA GLU A 151 10.48 7.39 -21.59
C GLU A 151 10.25 6.04 -20.90
N LEU A 152 10.75 4.93 -21.46
CA LEU A 152 10.63 3.61 -20.82
C LEU A 152 11.43 3.54 -19.51
N ALA A 153 12.63 4.13 -19.48
CA ALA A 153 13.43 4.20 -18.26
C ALA A 153 12.74 5.06 -17.18
N THR A 154 12.13 6.18 -17.59
CA THR A 154 11.34 7.04 -16.71
C THR A 154 10.11 6.31 -16.15
N LEU A 155 9.40 5.54 -17.00
CA LEU A 155 8.27 4.72 -16.57
C LEU A 155 8.71 3.67 -15.54
N ILE A 156 9.75 2.89 -15.83
CA ILE A 156 10.27 1.87 -14.90
C ILE A 156 10.69 2.52 -13.58
N THR A 157 11.42 3.63 -13.63
CA THR A 157 11.84 4.37 -12.42
C THR A 157 10.63 4.83 -11.60
N THR A 158 9.59 5.36 -12.24
CA THR A 158 8.36 5.76 -11.55
C THR A 158 7.71 4.56 -10.85
N LEU A 159 7.61 3.41 -11.52
CA LEU A 159 7.04 2.21 -10.95
C LEU A 159 7.84 1.69 -9.74
N THR A 160 9.18 1.80 -9.75
CA THR A 160 10.02 1.41 -8.59
C THR A 160 9.75 2.26 -7.36
N GLN A 161 9.20 3.47 -7.52
CA GLN A 161 8.90 4.39 -6.43
C GLN A 161 7.46 4.28 -5.94
N GLU A 162 6.50 4.10 -6.85
CA GLU A 162 5.07 4.09 -6.51
C GLU A 162 4.60 2.73 -5.99
N LEU A 163 5.05 1.61 -6.57
CA LEU A 163 4.59 0.28 -6.16
C LEU A 163 4.87 -0.03 -4.67
N PRO A 164 6.04 0.31 -4.08
CA PRO A 164 6.26 0.13 -2.65
C PRO A 164 5.28 0.93 -1.79
N LYS A 165 4.95 2.16 -2.19
CA LYS A 165 3.98 2.99 -1.45
C LYS A 165 2.59 2.36 -1.46
N HIS A 166 2.15 1.87 -2.62
CA HIS A 166 0.86 1.19 -2.74
C HIS A 166 0.83 -0.09 -1.89
N ARG A 167 1.93 -0.87 -1.88
CA ARG A 167 2.07 -2.06 -1.04
C ARG A 167 1.98 -1.72 0.44
N ASP A 168 2.66 -0.66 0.87
CA ASP A 168 2.66 -0.21 2.26
C ASP A 168 1.28 0.28 2.69
N MET A 169 0.56 1.01 1.82
CA MET A 169 -0.83 1.36 2.05
C MET A 169 -1.71 0.12 2.22
N ALA A 170 -1.49 -0.91 1.40
CA ALA A 170 -2.25 -2.15 1.49
C ALA A 170 -1.96 -2.90 2.80
N TYR A 171 -0.69 -2.99 3.18
CA TYR A 171 -0.24 -3.66 4.40
C TYR A 171 -0.76 -2.97 5.66
N GLN A 172 -0.73 -1.63 5.70
CA GLN A 172 -1.27 -0.86 6.82
C GLN A 172 -2.78 -1.06 6.97
N THR A 173 -3.51 -1.02 5.85
CA THR A 173 -4.96 -1.24 5.87
C THR A 173 -5.30 -2.68 6.26
N LEU A 174 -4.54 -3.68 5.81
CA LEU A 174 -4.70 -5.07 6.23
C LEU A 174 -4.56 -5.21 7.76
N GLY A 175 -3.53 -4.61 8.36
CA GLY A 175 -3.34 -4.63 9.81
C GLY A 175 -4.53 -4.05 10.58
N LYS A 176 -5.11 -2.93 10.10
CA LYS A 176 -6.33 -2.36 10.69
C LYS A 176 -7.56 -3.27 10.54
N VAL A 177 -7.67 -3.98 9.41
CA VAL A 177 -8.76 -4.94 9.17
C VAL A 177 -8.65 -6.11 10.17
N ASP A 178 -7.43 -6.60 10.42
CA ASP A 178 -7.18 -7.69 11.38
C ASP A 178 -7.49 -7.26 12.83
N ASP A 179 -7.06 -6.06 13.22
CA ASP A 179 -7.35 -5.51 14.56
C ASP A 179 -8.87 -5.34 14.79
N ALA A 180 -9.60 -4.86 13.77
CA ALA A 180 -11.05 -4.73 13.84
C ALA A 180 -11.77 -6.07 13.99
N MET A 181 -11.25 -7.14 13.39
CA MET A 181 -11.76 -8.50 13.59
C MET A 181 -11.46 -9.03 15.00
N GLY A 182 -10.27 -8.73 15.54
CA GLY A 182 -9.86 -9.15 16.89
C GLY A 182 -10.68 -8.53 18.02
N MET A 183 -11.12 -7.27 17.85
CA MET A 183 -11.94 -6.56 18.84
C MET A 183 -13.43 -6.93 18.80
N GLY A 184 -13.90 -7.65 17.78
CA GLY A 184 -15.29 -8.09 17.63
C GLY A 184 -15.64 -9.43 18.28
N GLY A 185 -14.68 -10.14 18.88
CA GLY A 185 -14.82 -11.53 19.34
C GLY A 185 -15.27 -11.75 20.78
N SER A 186 -15.42 -10.71 21.60
CA SER A 186 -15.84 -10.86 23.00
C SER A 186 -16.51 -9.59 23.52
N GLY A 187 -17.83 -9.60 23.68
CA GLY A 187 -18.50 -8.45 24.33
C GLY A 187 -20.00 -8.28 24.18
N MET A 188 -20.80 -9.33 24.02
CA MET A 188 -22.24 -9.28 24.34
C MET A 188 -22.50 -10.02 25.64
N GLN A 189 -21.79 -9.66 26.71
CA GLN A 189 -22.21 -10.02 28.08
C GLN A 189 -21.70 -9.01 29.10
N GLY A 190 -22.61 -8.13 29.53
CA GLY A 190 -22.76 -7.67 30.91
C GLY A 190 -21.68 -6.76 31.50
N GLY A 191 -22.08 -5.53 31.84
CA GLY A 191 -21.46 -4.77 32.91
C GLY A 191 -21.26 -3.29 32.58
N THR A 192 -22.25 -2.48 32.93
CA THR A 192 -22.06 -1.04 33.15
C THR A 192 -20.94 -0.82 34.17
N MET A 193 -19.77 -0.35 33.72
CA MET A 193 -18.79 0.24 34.63
C MET A 193 -19.04 1.74 34.72
N ASP A 194 -19.73 2.08 35.81
CA ASP A 194 -19.81 3.39 36.43
C ASP A 194 -18.40 3.88 36.78
N HIS A 195 -17.96 4.99 36.17
CA HIS A 195 -16.72 5.67 36.57
C HIS A 195 -17.05 6.67 37.68
N GLY A 196 -17.04 6.18 38.91
CA GLY A 196 -17.15 6.97 40.12
C GLY A 196 -15.95 7.88 40.34
N ASP A 197 -16.25 9.15 40.56
CA ASP A 197 -15.40 10.20 41.13
C ASP A 197 -14.58 9.73 42.33
N MET A 198 -13.29 10.10 42.37
CA MET A 198 -12.54 10.19 43.62
C MET A 198 -11.89 11.57 43.74
N ASN A 199 -12.69 12.48 44.27
CA ASN A 199 -12.27 13.62 45.06
C ASN A 199 -11.87 13.13 46.46
N HIS A 200 -10.65 13.41 46.93
CA HIS A 200 -10.38 13.44 48.38
C HIS A 200 -9.28 14.44 48.72
N GLY A 201 -9.65 15.52 49.41
CA GLY A 201 -8.75 16.47 50.03
C GLY A 201 -8.73 16.36 51.55
N THR A 202 -7.57 16.74 52.12
CA THR A 202 -7.29 17.31 53.47
C THR A 202 -7.39 16.38 54.71
N THR A 203 -6.56 16.39 55.78
CA THR A 203 -5.45 17.21 56.38
C THR A 203 -4.99 16.50 57.71
N PRO A 204 -4.19 17.05 58.67
CA PRO A 204 -2.86 17.72 58.66
C PRO A 204 -1.88 17.22 59.79
N SER A 205 -0.61 17.71 59.82
CA SER A 205 0.08 18.33 61.00
C SER A 205 1.64 18.19 61.03
N GLY A 206 2.34 19.28 61.37
CA GLY A 206 3.73 19.35 61.89
C GLY A 206 4.76 20.14 61.05
N THR A 207 4.82 21.49 61.08
CA THR A 207 5.59 22.39 62.00
C THR A 207 7.12 22.48 61.76
N MET A 208 7.65 23.57 61.13
CA MET A 208 8.25 24.78 61.78
C MET A 208 9.25 25.56 60.87
N GLY A 209 9.16 26.91 60.90
CA GLY A 209 10.24 27.90 60.72
C GLY A 209 10.46 28.48 59.31
N GLY A 210 10.46 29.79 59.03
CA GLY A 210 10.28 31.02 59.81
C GLY A 210 10.64 32.25 58.93
N SER A 211 9.96 33.39 59.18
CA SER A 211 10.34 34.82 58.95
C SER A 211 10.99 35.28 57.62
N THR A 212 10.75 36.45 57.01
CA THR A 212 10.15 37.74 57.41
C THR A 212 10.16 38.69 56.18
N GLY A 213 9.18 39.59 56.09
CA GLY A 213 9.26 40.95 55.49
C GLY A 213 9.35 41.02 53.96
N GLY A 214 8.67 41.90 53.22
CA GLY A 214 7.94 43.11 53.56
C GLY A 214 8.17 44.13 52.42
N SER A 215 7.10 44.84 52.05
CA SER A 215 7.09 46.18 51.45
C SER A 215 7.20 46.37 49.91
N MET A 216 6.06 46.84 49.38
CA MET A 216 5.82 48.05 48.57
C MET A 216 6.63 48.41 47.31
N GLY A 217 5.86 48.85 46.31
CA GLY A 217 6.28 49.72 45.18
C GLY A 217 5.82 49.11 43.85
N GLY A 218 4.87 49.63 43.08
CA GLY A 218 4.39 51.00 42.94
C GLY A 218 4.75 51.53 41.55
N SER A 219 3.74 51.83 40.74
CA SER A 219 3.74 52.78 39.60
C SER A 219 4.35 52.29 38.27
N THR A 220 3.55 52.06 37.22
CA THR A 220 3.03 52.98 36.16
C THR A 220 3.80 52.87 34.85
N GLY A 221 3.11 52.80 33.70
CA GLY A 221 3.73 53.12 32.41
C GLY A 221 3.14 52.49 31.14
N THR A 222 1.85 52.71 30.88
CA THR A 222 1.30 53.32 29.65
C THR A 222 1.90 53.03 28.25
N THR A 223 0.96 52.69 27.34
CA THR A 223 0.92 52.87 25.86
C THR A 223 1.89 52.06 24.99
N GLY A 224 1.51 51.53 23.83
CA GLY A 224 0.31 51.72 23.01
C GLY A 224 0.71 51.45 21.55
N GLY A 225 -0.29 51.24 20.67
CA GLY A 225 -0.10 51.42 19.23
C GLY A 225 -0.20 50.16 18.38
N ALA A 226 -1.42 49.88 17.93
CA ALA A 226 -1.67 49.15 16.70
C ALA A 226 -1.19 49.94 15.47
N THR A 227 -0.86 49.28 14.36
CA THR A 227 -1.42 49.63 13.04
C THR A 227 -1.10 48.62 11.94
N LYS A 228 -1.99 48.66 10.97
CA LYS A 228 -2.28 47.82 9.80
C LYS A 228 -1.34 48.02 8.61
N THR A 229 -1.45 47.04 7.69
CA THR A 229 -1.43 47.10 6.22
C THR A 229 -0.13 47.40 5.47
N LYS A 230 0.26 46.45 4.62
CA LYS A 230 0.04 46.55 3.17
C LYS A 230 -0.18 45.16 2.56
#